data_AF-A0A2E7N216-F1
#
_entry.id   AF-A0A2E7N216-F1
#
_cell.length_a   1.000
_cell.length_b   1.000
_cell.length_c   1.000
_cell.angle_alpha   90.00
_cell.angle_beta   90.00
_cell.angle_gamma   90.00
#
_symmetry.space_group_name_H-M   'P 1'
#
loop_
_entity.id
_entity.type
_entity.pdbx_description
1 polymer ?
#
loop_
_entity_poly.entity_id
_entity_poly.type
_entity_poly.pdbx_seq_one_letter_code
_entity_poly.pdbx_strand_id
1 'polypeptide(L)' 'MDPEHTRVTVEGIAEVVEGPTPLTGKTKAVADEMAIRYMGPDGPAYASKTADRLRYLVKITPSKITSWRGEWHPR' A
#
# COMPACT_ATOMS: atom_id res chain seq x y z
N MET A 1 -3.70 24.99 -5.88
CA MET A 1 -3.72 23.51 -5.81
C MET A 1 -4.60 23.04 -6.95
N ASP A 2 -4.15 22.08 -7.73
CA ASP A 2 -4.81 21.64 -8.95
C ASP A 2 -6.04 20.75 -8.62
N PRO A 3 -7.27 21.15 -8.99
CA PRO A 3 -8.49 20.39 -8.70
C PRO A 3 -8.69 19.14 -9.58
N GLU A 4 -7.80 18.85 -10.53
CA GLU A 4 -8.05 17.84 -11.57
C GLU A 4 -7.74 16.37 -11.19
N HIS A 5 -7.03 16.13 -10.09
CA HIS A 5 -6.67 14.76 -9.69
C HIS A 5 -7.91 13.93 -9.30
N THR A 6 -8.16 12.84 -10.02
CA THR A 6 -9.14 11.83 -9.63
C THR A 6 -8.77 11.25 -8.27
N ARG A 7 -9.68 11.33 -7.30
CA ARG A 7 -9.53 10.74 -5.97
C ARG A 7 -10.35 9.47 -5.88
N VAL A 8 -9.90 8.54 -5.03
CA VAL A 8 -10.58 7.27 -4.77
C VAL A 8 -10.53 6.97 -3.28
N THR A 9 -11.69 6.65 -2.69
CA THR A 9 -11.83 6.11 -1.34
C THR A 9 -12.26 4.65 -1.45
N VAL A 10 -11.61 3.79 -0.68
CA VAL A 10 -11.93 2.35 -0.59
C VAL A 10 -12.29 2.02 0.85
N GLU A 11 -13.48 1.48 1.07
CA GLU A 11 -13.98 0.97 2.35
C GLU A 11 -14.06 -0.56 2.27
N GLY A 12 -13.63 -1.29 3.30
CA GLY A 12 -13.60 -2.75 3.25
C GLY A 12 -13.15 -3.42 4.54
N ILE A 13 -13.05 -4.76 4.50
CA ILE A 13 -12.58 -5.58 5.62
C ILE A 13 -11.06 -5.71 5.52
N ALA A 14 -10.37 -5.39 6.62
CA ALA A 14 -8.93 -5.57 6.75
C ALA A 14 -8.62 -6.86 7.51
N GLU A 15 -7.76 -7.69 6.92
CA GLU A 15 -7.29 -8.95 7.49
C GLU A 15 -5.76 -8.92 7.62
N VAL A 16 -5.24 -9.18 8.82
CA VAL A 16 -3.80 -9.44 8.98
C VAL A 16 -3.52 -10.85 8.47
N VAL A 17 -2.79 -10.94 7.35
CA VAL A 17 -2.49 -12.23 6.72
C VAL A 17 -1.08 -12.74 7.06
N GLU A 18 -0.20 -11.87 7.54
CA GLU A 18 1.13 -12.21 8.02
C GLU A 18 1.61 -11.16 9.02
N GLY A 19 2.34 -11.58 10.04
CA GLY A 19 3.07 -10.69 10.95
C GLY A 19 2.69 -10.82 12.43
N PRO A 20 3.48 -10.23 13.34
CA PRO A 20 4.64 -9.37 13.04
C PRO A 20 5.81 -10.21 12.50
N THR A 21 6.36 -9.81 11.35
CA THR A 21 7.45 -10.55 10.69
C THR A 21 8.51 -9.58 10.15
N PRO A 22 9.81 -9.95 10.12
CA PRO A 22 10.82 -9.22 9.35
C PRO A 22 10.45 -9.15 7.87
N LEU A 23 11.21 -8.37 7.09
CA LEU A 23 11.01 -8.29 5.64
C LEU A 23 11.50 -9.56 4.92
N THR A 24 10.75 -10.65 5.05
CA THR A 24 11.05 -11.96 4.46
C THR A 24 9.80 -12.58 3.83
N GLY A 25 9.96 -13.71 3.15
CA GLY A 25 8.86 -14.50 2.60
C GLY A 25 7.91 -13.70 1.71
N LYS A 26 6.60 -13.88 1.94
CA LYS A 26 5.54 -13.25 1.15
C LYS A 26 5.52 -11.73 1.34
N THR A 27 5.73 -11.26 2.57
CA THR A 27 5.82 -9.82 2.88
C THR A 27 6.96 -9.15 2.09
N LYS A 28 8.13 -9.80 1.94
CA LYS A 28 9.22 -9.28 1.11
C LYS A 28 8.85 -9.20 -0.37
N ALA A 29 8.26 -10.26 -0.93
CA ALA A 29 7.90 -10.28 -2.34
C ALA A 29 6.95 -9.12 -2.71
N VAL A 30 5.94 -8.87 -1.88
CA VAL A 30 5.02 -7.73 -2.06
C VAL A 30 5.75 -6.39 -1.91
N ALA A 31 6.64 -6.26 -0.92
CA ALA A 31 7.38 -5.03 -0.72
C ALA A 31 8.33 -4.70 -1.89
N ASP A 32 9.00 -5.71 -2.45
CA ASP A 32 9.88 -5.53 -3.62
C ASP A 32 9.06 -5.09 -4.85
N GLU A 33 7.92 -5.72 -5.11
CA GLU A 33 7.01 -5.35 -6.21
C GLU A 33 6.55 -3.89 -6.09
N MET A 34 6.12 -3.50 -4.89
CA MET A 34 5.68 -2.13 -4.60
C MET A 34 6.83 -1.14 -4.72
N ALA A 35 8.02 -1.48 -4.23
CA ALA A 35 9.18 -0.62 -4.34
C ALA A 35 9.55 -0.39 -5.81
N ILE A 36 9.51 -1.42 -6.65
CA ILE A 36 9.73 -1.27 -8.10
C ILE A 36 8.66 -0.37 -8.72
N ARG A 37 7.38 -0.58 -8.38
CA ARG A 37 6.25 0.17 -8.94
C ARG A 37 6.30 1.67 -8.63
N TYR A 38 6.70 2.03 -7.42
CA TYR A 38 6.64 3.42 -6.95
C TYR A 38 7.98 4.15 -6.97
N MET A 39 9.10 3.43 -6.91
CA MET A 39 10.45 4.01 -6.83
C MET A 39 11.35 3.64 -8.02
N GLY A 40 10.89 2.77 -8.92
CA GLY A 40 11.68 2.27 -10.05
C GLY A 40 12.58 1.08 -9.70
N PRO A 41 13.45 0.65 -10.63
CA PRO A 41 14.24 -0.58 -10.50
C PRO A 41 15.09 -0.69 -9.22
N ASP A 42 15.58 0.44 -8.72
CA ASP A 42 16.41 0.51 -7.49
C ASP A 42 15.60 0.53 -6.19
N GLY A 43 14.26 0.60 -6.28
CA GLY A 43 13.36 0.64 -5.13
C GLY A 43 13.62 -0.44 -4.07
N PRO A 44 13.86 -1.73 -4.43
CA PRO A 44 14.14 -2.77 -3.44
C PRO A 44 15.37 -2.49 -2.56
N ALA A 45 16.37 -1.74 -3.06
CA ALA A 45 17.53 -1.34 -2.26
C ALA A 45 17.18 -0.33 -1.16
N TYR A 46 16.07 0.40 -1.29
CA TYR A 46 15.53 1.23 -0.21
C TYR A 46 14.81 0.36 0.83
N ALA A 47 13.98 -0.59 0.39
CA ALA A 47 13.24 -1.48 1.29
C ALA A 47 14.17 -2.31 2.19
N SER A 48 15.30 -2.78 1.64
CA SER A 48 16.30 -3.57 2.38
C SER A 48 16.94 -2.84 3.57
N LYS A 49 17.05 -1.51 3.52
CA LYS A 49 17.58 -0.67 4.63
C LYS A 49 16.74 -0.73 5.90
N THR A 50 15.56 -1.32 5.81
CA THR A 50 14.60 -1.41 6.91
C THR A 50 14.11 -2.85 7.12
N ALA A 51 14.89 -3.85 6.68
CA ALA A 51 14.47 -5.25 6.69
C ALA A 51 14.27 -5.84 8.10
N ASP A 52 14.94 -5.26 9.09
CA ASP A 52 14.85 -5.58 10.52
C ASP A 52 13.54 -5.09 11.16
N ARG A 53 12.89 -4.08 10.57
CA ARG A 53 11.62 -3.55 11.08
C ARG A 53 10.49 -4.55 10.85
N LEU A 54 9.80 -4.91 11.94
CA LEU A 54 8.64 -5.78 11.89
C LEU A 54 7.51 -5.13 11.07
N ARG A 55 6.87 -5.94 10.23
CA ARG A 55 5.76 -5.56 9.36
C ARG A 55 4.58 -6.50 9.56
N TYR A 56 3.41 -5.96 9.25
CA TYR A 56 2.19 -6.71 9.06
C TYR A 56 1.79 -6.62 7.59
N LEU A 57 1.51 -7.76 6.97
CA LEU A 57 0.85 -7.79 5.68
C LEU A 57 -0.65 -7.77 5.92
N VAL A 58 -1.29 -6.69 5.46
CA VAL A 58 -2.74 -6.49 5.59
C VAL A 58 -3.39 -6.64 4.23
N LYS A 59 -4.33 -7.57 4.12
CA LYS A 59 -5.21 -7.70 2.95
C LYS A 59 -6.46 -6.88 3.20
N ILE A 60 -6.82 -6.02 2.25
CA ILE A 60 -8.08 -5.28 2.29
C ILE A 60 -9.01 -5.90 1.24
N THR A 61 -10.16 -6.41 1.68
CA THR A 61 -11.24 -6.84 0.79
C THR A 61 -12.26 -5.70 0.66
N PRO A 62 -12.33 -5.00 -0.48
CA PRO A 62 -13.23 -3.86 -0.65
C PRO A 62 -14.70 -4.27 -0.54
N SER A 63 -15.48 -3.44 0.15
CA SER A 63 -16.95 -3.49 0.20
C SER A 63 -17.59 -2.33 -0.57
N LYS A 64 -16.88 -1.18 -0.66
CA LYS A 64 -17.32 0.01 -1.40
C LYS A 64 -16.11 0.77 -1.94
N ILE A 65 -16.24 1.27 -3.16
CA ILE A 65 -15.23 2.11 -3.83
C ILE A 65 -15.94 3.35 -4.34
N THR A 66 -15.44 4.53 -3.97
CA THR A 66 -16.02 5.82 -4.37
C THR A 66 -14.96 6.68 -5.01
N SER A 67 -15.23 7.27 -6.18
CA SER A 67 -14.32 8.16 -6.88
C SER A 67 -14.95 9.50 -7.19
N TRP A 68 -14.14 10.57 -7.18
CA TRP A 68 -14.59 11.93 -7.47
C TRP A 68 -13.43 12.80 -7.97
N ARG A 69 -13.76 14.01 -8.44
CA ARG A 69 -12.81 15.05 -8.84
C ARG A 69 -13.10 16.31 -8.01
N GLY A 70 -12.07 17.13 -7.77
CA GLY A 70 -12.19 18.35 -6.96
C GLY A 70 -11.90 18.15 -5.47
N GLU A 71 -12.55 18.98 -4.63
CA GLU A 71 -12.35 19.04 -3.17
C GLU A 71 -12.77 17.76 -2.42
N TRP A 72 -12.62 17.72 -1.10
CA TRP A 72 -12.89 16.53 -0.27
C TRP A 72 -14.27 15.89 -0.52
N HIS A 73 -14.34 14.56 -0.50
CA HIS A 73 -15.58 13.82 -0.74
C HIS A 73 -16.65 14.23 0.28
N PRO A 74 -17.86 14.66 -0.14
CA PRO A 74 -18.84 15.18 0.79
C PRO A 74 -19.52 14.12 1.67
N ARG A 75 -19.34 12.81 1.40
CA ARG A 75 -19.69 11.67 2.29
C ARG A 75 -19.44 10.34 1.60
#